data_AF-A0A7U9NL64-F1
#
_entry.id   AF-A0A7U9NL64-F1
#
_cell.length_a   1.000
_cell.length_b   1.000
_cell.length_c   1.000
_cell.angle_alpha   90.00
_cell.angle_beta   90.00
_cell.angle_gamma   90.00
#
_symmetry.space_group_name_H-M   'P 1'
#
loop_
_entity.id
_entity.type
_entity.pdbx_description
1 polymer ?
#
loop_
_entity_poly.entity_id
_entity_poly.type
_entity_poly.pdbx_seq_one_letter_code
_entity_poly.pdbx_strand_id
1 'polypeptide(L)' 'MNFSKYLIYARMEAAKDLLKSSDDKIETIAKNVGYNDLKTFTKNFSKHTGLKPSEYRRLYG' A
#
# COMPACT_ATOMS: atom_id res chain seq x y z
N MET A 1 -11.39 -17.88 -2.10
CA MET A 1 -10.83 -16.55 -2.41
C MET A 1 -11.31 -16.15 -3.80
N ASN A 2 -11.79 -14.93 -4.02
CA ASN A 2 -12.12 -14.47 -5.37
C ASN A 2 -10.98 -13.61 -5.95
N PHE A 3 -10.97 -13.40 -7.26
CA PHE A 3 -9.92 -12.67 -7.96
C PHE A 3 -9.67 -11.27 -7.38
N SER A 4 -10.74 -10.55 -7.02
CA SER A 4 -10.63 -9.21 -6.43
C SER A 4 -9.85 -9.21 -5.11
N LYS A 5 -10.07 -10.18 -4.22
CA LYS A 5 -9.32 -10.30 -2.96
C LYS A 5 -7.84 -10.61 -3.21
N TYR A 6 -7.55 -11.49 -4.17
CA TYR A 6 -6.17 -11.80 -4.55
C TYR A 6 -5.44 -10.58 -5.12
N LEU A 7 -6.11 -9.83 -6.00
CA LEU A 7 -5.55 -8.60 -6.57
C LEU A 7 -5.26 -7.55 -5.49
N ILE A 8 -6.18 -7.36 -4.54
CA ILE A 8 -5.94 -6.44 -3.41
C ILE A 8 -4.73 -6.91 -2.61
N TYR A 9 -4.64 -8.21 -2.27
CA TYR A 9 -3.50 -8.77 -1.55
C TYR A 9 -2.18 -8.49 -2.27
N ALA A 10 -2.10 -8.82 -3.58
CA ALA A 10 -0.90 -8.60 -4.38
C ALA A 10 -0.48 -7.12 -4.44
N ARG A 11 -1.45 -6.20 -4.58
CA ARG A 11 -1.18 -4.75 -4.55
C ARG A 11 -0.65 -4.29 -3.20
N MET A 12 -1.16 -4.83 -2.09
CA MET A 12 -0.71 -4.45 -0.75
C MET A 12 0.70 -4.96 -0.46
N GLU A 13 1.04 -6.18 -0.90
CA GLU A 13 2.41 -6.70 -0.77
C GLU A 13 3.40 -5.84 -1.58
N ALA A 14 3.10 -5.52 -2.83
CA ALA A 14 3.93 -4.61 -3.63
C ALA A 14 4.07 -3.21 -2.98
N ALA A 15 3.00 -2.69 -2.39
CA ALA A 15 3.04 -1.39 -1.69
C ALA A 15 3.94 -1.44 -0.45
N LYS A 16 3.93 -2.56 0.31
CA LYS A 16 4.82 -2.74 1.45
C LYS A 16 6.28 -2.72 1.02
N ASP A 17 6.61 -3.39 -0.08
CA ASP A 17 7.99 -3.43 -0.58
C ASP A 17 8.45 -2.03 -1.02
N LEU A 18 7.63 -1.32 -1.80
CA LEU A 18 7.93 0.06 -2.21
C LEU A 18 8.08 1.02 -1.01
N LEU A 19 7.25 0.88 0.02
CA LEU A 19 7.34 1.73 1.22
C LEU A 19 8.64 1.50 2.01
N LYS A 20 9.23 0.30 1.92
CA LYS A 20 10.50 -0.06 2.57
C LYS A 20 11.72 0.28 1.71
N SER A 21 11.58 0.17 0.39
CA SER A 21 12.71 0.27 -0.53
C SER A 21 12.82 1.63 -1.25
N SER A 22 11.83 2.52 -1.09
CA SER A 22 11.86 3.85 -1.72
C SER A 22 11.33 4.97 -0.84
N ASP A 23 11.90 6.16 -1.07
CA ASP A 23 11.47 7.43 -0.49
C ASP A 23 10.35 8.12 -1.30
N ASP A 24 9.74 7.41 -2.25
CA ASP A 24 8.68 7.97 -3.07
C ASP A 24 7.53 8.49 -2.22
N LYS A 25 6.87 9.54 -2.68
CA LYS A 25 5.65 10.01 -2.02
C LYS A 25 4.62 8.87 -1.96
N ILE A 26 3.90 8.76 -0.84
CA ILE A 26 2.87 7.72 -0.65
C ILE A 26 1.84 7.76 -1.78
N GLU A 27 1.51 8.95 -2.30
CA GLU A 27 0.65 9.13 -3.47
C GLU A 27 1.20 8.48 -4.73
N THR A 28 2.51 8.58 -4.98
CA THR A 28 3.19 7.92 -6.10
C THR A 28 3.13 6.41 -5.94
N ILE A 29 3.41 5.88 -4.74
CA ILE A 29 3.32 4.45 -4.46
C ILE A 29 1.90 3.94 -4.69
N ALA A 30 0.87 4.67 -4.22
CA ALA A 30 -0.52 4.31 -4.44
C ALA A 30 -0.84 4.19 -5.94
N LYS A 31 -0.38 5.14 -6.76
CA LYS A 31 -0.54 5.08 -8.23
C LYS A 31 0.21 3.88 -8.83
N ASN A 32 1.44 3.62 -8.40
CA ASN A 32 2.26 2.51 -8.88
C ASN A 32 1.61 1.14 -8.60
N VAL A 33 0.88 1.00 -7.49
CA VAL A 33 0.14 -0.24 -7.16
C VAL A 33 -1.32 -0.22 -7.65
N GLY A 34 -1.67 0.70 -8.55
CA GLY A 34 -2.96 0.72 -9.25
C GLY A 34 -4.12 1.33 -8.47
N TYR A 35 -3.84 2.26 -7.55
CA TYR A 35 -4.84 3.09 -6.88
C TYR A 35 -4.76 4.54 -7.36
N ASN A 36 -5.85 5.02 -7.96
CA ASN A 36 -5.97 6.42 -8.37
C ASN A 36 -6.34 7.35 -7.20
N ASP A 37 -6.97 6.80 -6.16
CA ASP A 37 -7.40 7.53 -4.97
C ASP A 37 -6.58 7.12 -3.74
N LEU A 38 -5.87 8.10 -3.17
CA LEU A 38 -5.00 7.90 -2.01
C LEU A 38 -5.78 7.49 -0.76
N LYS A 39 -7.02 7.96 -0.61
CA LYS A 39 -7.87 7.63 0.55
C LYS A 39 -8.25 6.15 0.54
N THR A 40 -8.61 5.62 -0.63
CA THR A 40 -8.94 4.20 -0.85
C THR A 40 -7.72 3.32 -0.67
N PHE A 41 -6.56 3.72 -1.17
CA PHE A 41 -5.29 3.04 -0.91
C PHE A 41 -5.01 2.97 0.60
N THR A 42 -5.02 4.11 1.28
CA THR A 42 -4.70 4.22 2.72
C THR A 42 -5.64 3.34 3.55
N LYS A 43 -6.94 3.37 3.27
CA LYS A 43 -7.93 2.53 3.96
C LYS A 43 -7.64 1.03 3.79
N ASN A 44 -7.36 0.59 2.55
CA ASN A 44 -7.07 -0.82 2.29
C ASN A 44 -5.73 -1.25 2.88
N PHE A 45 -4.71 -0.39 2.77
CA PHE A 45 -3.39 -0.66 3.33
C PHE A 45 -3.44 -0.79 4.86
N SER A 46 -4.14 0.11 5.54
CA SER A 46 -4.33 0.02 6.99
C SER A 46 -5.18 -1.17 7.41
N LYS A 47 -6.18 -1.54 6.62
CA LYS A 47 -6.92 -2.79 6.86
C LYS A 47 -6.05 -4.04 6.68
N HIS A 48 -5.10 -4.02 5.73
CA HIS A 48 -4.23 -5.15 5.42
C HIS A 48 -3.06 -5.29 6.40
N THR A 49 -2.48 -4.18 6.85
CA THR A 49 -1.25 -4.16 7.67
C THR A 49 -1.46 -3.79 9.12
N GLY A 50 -2.61 -3.19 9.47
CA GLY A 50 -2.87 -2.59 10.77
C GLY A 50 -2.28 -1.18 10.97
N LEU A 51 -1.56 -0.64 9.98
CA LEU A 51 -0.82 0.62 10.08
C LEU A 51 -1.14 1.57 8.92
N LYS A 52 -0.99 2.89 9.11
CA LYS A 52 -1.01 3.81 7.97
C LYS A 52 0.25 3.63 7.12
N PRO A 53 0.21 3.87 5.80
CA PRO A 53 1.40 3.77 4.94
C PRO A 53 2.60 4.59 5.46
N SER A 54 2.35 5.79 5.98
CA SER A 54 3.38 6.65 6.58
C SER A 54 3.99 6.06 7.85
N GLU A 55 3.16 5.46 8.71
CA GLU A 55 3.61 4.79 9.93
C GLU A 55 4.40 3.52 9.59
N TYR A 56 3.91 2.76 8.61
CA TYR A 56 4.58 1.56 8.10
C TYR A 56 5.97 1.90 7.56
N ARG A 57 6.09 2.94 6.72
CA ARG A 57 7.40 3.42 6.26
C ARG A 57 8.31 3.78 7.42
N ARG A 58 7.84 4.58 8.37
CA ARG A 58 8.67 5.00 9.52
C ARG A 58 9.20 3.83 10.36
N LEU A 59 8.48 2.70 10.39
CA LEU A 59 8.86 1.53 11.17
C LEU A 59 9.73 0.53 10.41
N TYR A 60 9.61 0.47 9.08
CA TYR A 60 10.18 -0.63 8.27
C TYR A 60 11.00 -0.18 7.06
N GLY A 61 10.92 1.07 6.64
CA GLY A 61 11.79 1.68 5.62
C GLY A 61 12.94 2.42 6.28
#